data_AF-A0A6C0LVN6-F1
#
_entry.id   AF-A0A6C0LVN6-F1
#
_cell.length_a   1.000
_cell.length_b   1.000
_cell.length_c   1.000
_cell.angle_alpha   90.00
_cell.angle_beta   90.00
_cell.angle_gamma   90.00
#
_symmetry.space_group_name_H-M   'P 1'
#
loop_
_entity.id
_entity.type
_entity.pdbx_description
1 polymer ?
#
loop_
_entity_poly.entity_id
_entity_poly.type
_entity_poly.pdbx_seq_one_letter_code
_entity_poly.pdbx_strand_id
1 'polypeptide(L)'
;MGSTQSLLCNNDELPFPTGMDWNGLIQGVENYLTMYDIYWPQYRPPLWVRNQAGNILQRYGNSAIVLHIQGEECLAKMLASRREPVNIQMNRGFDQDQLGYAFQYVESGYITATRNILSDKTYYYENGCQNNQHCLQKTQIAVSCITPLSVGEITKDVAVVSLIGIAFDSKKQVDQILYRDEYGNLDENALMNAMIQSYYFAFNAVLWYVKNGQPSRRVLCVSAIGNTAFRPHEYSTPEFTNNFVTPAVEHAYDIFMSIHKNTNIAYIIMDEAFRVPNSILNRPQLELDQYVYVNAWDAHSMLGNGNANDESLDGYWGRSSAISLLGWPMSNPYISYVGCNLT
;
A
#
# COMPACT_ATOMS: atom_id res chain seq x y z
N MET A 1 32.70 -43.42 -13.80
CA MET A 1 31.83 -42.74 -14.80
C MET A 1 30.61 -42.25 -14.05
N GLY A 2 30.32 -40.95 -14.13
CA GLY A 2 29.22 -40.33 -13.41
C GLY A 2 29.56 -38.91 -12.96
N SER A 3 29.79 -38.03 -13.93
CA SER A 3 30.01 -36.59 -13.75
C SER A 3 28.68 -35.90 -13.44
N THR A 4 28.52 -35.38 -12.23
CA THR A 4 27.51 -34.36 -11.92
C THR A 4 27.99 -33.03 -12.48
N GLN A 5 27.43 -32.63 -13.63
CA GLN A 5 27.62 -31.30 -14.19
C GLN A 5 27.02 -30.25 -13.26
N SER A 6 27.88 -29.32 -12.85
CA SER A 6 27.52 -28.06 -12.22
C SER A 6 26.74 -27.19 -13.21
N LEU A 7 25.53 -26.79 -12.85
CA LEU A 7 24.90 -25.60 -13.40
C LEU A 7 25.49 -24.39 -12.67
N LEU A 8 26.63 -23.92 -13.18
CA LEU A 8 27.18 -22.60 -12.89
C LEU A 8 26.34 -21.58 -13.66
N CYS A 9 25.57 -20.77 -12.95
CA CYS A 9 25.09 -19.49 -13.48
C CYS A 9 26.17 -18.44 -13.19
N ASN A 10 26.79 -17.93 -14.24
CA ASN A 10 27.77 -16.84 -14.17
C ASN A 10 27.06 -15.48 -14.08
N ASN A 11 27.57 -14.67 -13.14
CA ASN A 11 27.88 -13.24 -13.19
C ASN A 11 26.75 -12.22 -13.42
N ASP A 12 26.38 -11.55 -12.33
CA ASP A 12 26.65 -10.12 -12.10
C ASP A 12 26.38 -9.83 -10.62
N GLU A 13 27.36 -10.14 -9.75
CA GLU A 13 27.26 -9.84 -8.31
C GLU A 13 27.38 -8.33 -8.09
N LEU A 14 26.22 -7.67 -8.03
CA LEU A 14 26.10 -6.41 -7.30
C LEU A 14 26.53 -6.67 -5.85
N PRO A 15 27.30 -5.77 -5.22
CA PRO A 15 27.82 -6.00 -3.88
C PRO A 15 26.66 -6.21 -2.90
N PHE A 16 26.57 -7.42 -2.36
CA PHE A 16 25.59 -7.79 -1.35
C PHE A 16 25.72 -6.87 -0.13
N PRO A 17 24.61 -6.41 0.49
CA PRO A 17 24.70 -5.62 1.70
C PRO A 17 25.34 -6.47 2.81
N THR A 18 26.52 -6.07 3.27
CA THR A 18 27.14 -6.65 4.46
C THR A 18 26.25 -6.33 5.67
N GLY A 19 25.73 -7.37 6.34
CA GLY A 19 24.87 -7.21 7.53
C GLY A 19 23.40 -7.64 7.37
N MET A 20 23.05 -8.43 6.35
CA MET A 20 21.69 -8.99 6.22
C MET A 20 21.34 -9.94 7.37
N ASP A 21 20.17 -9.72 7.99
CA ASP A 21 19.58 -10.64 8.96
C ASP A 21 19.01 -11.87 8.24
N TRP A 22 19.84 -12.90 8.12
CA TRP A 22 19.46 -14.16 7.46
C TRP A 22 18.30 -14.88 8.14
N ASN A 23 18.17 -14.78 9.48
CA ASN A 23 17.06 -15.39 10.19
C ASN A 23 15.75 -14.67 9.88
N GLY A 24 15.79 -13.33 9.87
CA GLY A 24 14.67 -12.50 9.42
C GLY A 24 14.26 -12.82 7.98
N LEU A 25 15.22 -12.97 7.05
CA LEU A 25 14.93 -13.33 5.67
C LEU A 25 14.18 -14.67 5.57
N ILE A 26 14.68 -15.71 6.23
CA ILE A 26 14.10 -17.06 6.20
C ILE A 26 12.68 -17.01 6.75
N GLN A 27 12.49 -16.40 7.92
CA GLN A 27 11.16 -16.28 8.53
C GLN A 27 10.19 -15.48 7.65
N GLY A 28 10.68 -14.41 7.01
CA GLY A 28 9.89 -13.61 6.08
C GLY A 28 9.41 -14.41 4.86
N VAL A 29 10.29 -15.23 4.29
CA VAL A 29 9.92 -16.16 3.21
C VAL A 29 8.90 -17.18 3.68
N GLU A 30 9.12 -17.83 4.83
CA GLU A 30 8.18 -18.81 5.38
C GLU A 30 6.79 -18.21 5.65
N ASN A 31 6.74 -17.00 6.20
CA ASN A 31 5.50 -16.26 6.42
C ASN A 31 4.79 -15.96 5.10
N TYR A 32 5.52 -15.56 4.05
CA TYR A 32 4.94 -15.32 2.74
C TYR A 32 4.39 -16.60 2.10
N LEU A 33 5.13 -17.71 2.18
CA LEU A 33 4.68 -19.01 1.65
C LEU A 33 3.43 -19.49 2.39
N THR A 34 3.41 -19.35 3.72
CA THR A 34 2.23 -19.68 4.54
C THR A 34 1.03 -18.83 4.14
N MET A 35 1.21 -17.51 4.00
CA MET A 35 0.17 -16.60 3.52
C MET A 35 -0.32 -16.97 2.12
N TYR A 36 0.58 -17.31 1.20
CA TYR A 36 0.25 -17.76 -0.15
C TYR A 36 -0.68 -18.98 -0.18
N ASP A 37 -0.45 -19.93 0.72
CA ASP A 37 -1.24 -21.16 0.80
C ASP A 37 -2.63 -20.95 1.40
N ILE A 38 -2.80 -19.91 2.25
CA ILE A 38 -4.08 -19.51 2.87
C ILE A 38 -5.07 -18.92 1.85
N TYR A 39 -4.58 -18.27 0.80
CA TYR A 39 -5.43 -17.79 -0.31
C TYR A 39 -6.17 -18.95 -0.96
N TRP A 40 -7.43 -18.72 -1.36
CA TRP A 40 -8.02 -19.58 -2.38
C TRP A 40 -7.26 -19.42 -3.71
N PRO A 41 -7.15 -20.50 -4.51
CA PRO A 41 -6.23 -20.53 -5.65
C PRO A 41 -6.35 -19.36 -6.63
N GLN A 42 -7.57 -18.90 -6.91
CA GLN A 42 -7.84 -17.81 -7.87
C GLN A 42 -7.39 -16.43 -7.38
N TYR A 43 -7.10 -16.28 -6.08
CA TYR A 43 -6.71 -15.01 -5.48
C TYR A 43 -5.21 -14.92 -5.17
N ARG A 44 -4.45 -15.97 -5.51
CA ARG A 44 -3.04 -16.04 -5.14
C ARG A 44 -2.21 -15.00 -5.86
N PRO A 45 -1.18 -14.46 -5.19
CA PRO A 45 -0.10 -13.75 -5.87
C PRO A 45 0.51 -14.56 -7.03
N PRO A 46 1.21 -13.88 -7.96
CA PRO A 46 1.87 -14.58 -9.06
C PRO A 46 2.85 -15.63 -8.56
N LEU A 47 2.83 -16.81 -9.19
CA LEU A 47 3.68 -17.94 -8.80
C LEU A 47 5.18 -17.59 -8.84
N TRP A 48 5.60 -16.68 -9.73
CA TRP A 48 6.98 -16.25 -9.81
C TRP A 48 7.45 -15.51 -8.55
N VAL A 49 6.55 -14.76 -7.88
CA VAL A 49 6.87 -14.08 -6.61
C VAL A 49 7.11 -15.11 -5.52
N ARG A 50 6.24 -16.12 -5.40
CA ARG A 50 6.41 -17.25 -4.46
C ARG A 50 7.74 -17.96 -4.67
N ASN A 51 8.05 -18.33 -5.91
CA ASN A 51 9.24 -19.11 -6.24
C ASN A 51 10.55 -18.32 -6.05
N GLN A 52 10.48 -16.99 -6.08
CA GLN A 52 11.65 -16.11 -5.96
C GLN A 52 11.65 -15.27 -4.68
N ALA A 53 10.80 -15.59 -3.70
CA ALA A 53 10.55 -14.74 -2.54
C ALA A 53 11.84 -14.33 -1.81
N GLY A 54 12.76 -15.27 -1.59
CA GLY A 54 14.05 -15.00 -0.95
C GLY A 54 14.91 -14.02 -1.75
N ASN A 55 15.04 -14.23 -3.07
CA ASN A 55 15.82 -13.36 -3.95
C ASN A 55 15.21 -11.95 -4.04
N ILE A 56 13.88 -11.86 -4.11
CA ILE A 56 13.16 -10.59 -4.16
C ILE A 56 13.34 -9.82 -2.84
N LEU A 57 13.15 -10.47 -1.69
CA LEU A 57 13.38 -9.83 -0.38
C LEU A 57 14.84 -9.39 -0.21
N GLN A 58 15.79 -10.22 -0.64
CA GLN A 58 17.21 -9.89 -0.56
C GLN A 58 17.54 -8.62 -1.37
N ARG A 59 16.98 -8.48 -2.58
CA ARG A 59 17.28 -7.35 -3.47
C ARG A 59 16.49 -6.09 -3.12
N TYR A 60 15.20 -6.23 -2.78
CA TYR A 60 14.28 -5.10 -2.69
C TYR A 60 13.76 -4.82 -1.29
N GLY A 61 13.97 -5.71 -0.31
CA GLY A 61 13.35 -5.64 1.01
C GLY A 61 13.59 -4.31 1.73
N ASN A 62 14.83 -3.79 1.71
CA ASN A 62 15.22 -2.52 2.33
C ASN A 62 14.63 -1.27 1.64
N SER A 63 14.02 -1.42 0.46
CA SER A 63 13.38 -0.28 -0.21
C SER A 63 12.00 0.03 0.36
N ALA A 64 11.46 -0.87 1.19
CA ALA A 64 10.09 -0.77 1.65
C ALA A 64 9.96 0.09 2.91
N ILE A 65 8.94 0.94 2.92
CA ILE A 65 8.60 1.81 4.05
C ILE A 65 7.10 1.82 4.33
N VAL A 66 6.76 2.02 5.60
CA VAL A 66 5.41 2.33 6.06
C VAL A 66 5.41 3.77 6.55
N LEU A 67 4.64 4.63 5.89
CA LEU A 67 4.43 6.01 6.32
C LEU A 67 3.19 6.10 7.20
N HIS A 68 3.30 6.84 8.29
CA HIS A 68 2.24 7.02 9.27
C HIS A 68 2.35 8.37 9.97
N ILE A 69 1.34 8.73 10.76
CA ILE A 69 1.41 9.93 11.61
C ILE A 69 2.51 9.77 12.66
N GLN A 70 3.36 10.78 12.84
CA GLN A 70 4.39 10.74 13.87
C GLN A 70 3.78 10.46 15.26
N GLY A 71 4.35 9.50 15.99
CA GLY A 71 3.85 9.05 17.29
C GLY A 71 2.88 7.85 17.23
N GLU A 72 2.34 7.50 16.06
CA GLU A 72 1.36 6.43 15.89
C GLU A 72 1.98 5.12 15.35
N GLU A 73 3.27 4.89 15.59
CA GLU A 73 4.01 3.74 15.02
C GLU A 73 3.42 2.39 15.42
N CYS A 74 2.97 2.23 16.67
CA CYS A 74 2.34 1.00 17.14
C CYS A 74 1.06 0.67 16.37
N LEU A 75 0.24 1.68 16.10
CA LEU A 75 -0.96 1.55 15.29
C LEU A 75 -0.58 1.23 13.83
N ALA A 76 0.40 1.91 13.28
CA ALA A 76 0.89 1.67 11.91
C ALA A 76 1.42 0.24 11.73
N LYS A 77 2.17 -0.29 12.70
CA LYS A 77 2.64 -1.69 12.74
C LYS A 77 1.48 -2.66 12.70
N MET A 78 0.43 -2.43 13.50
CA MET A 78 -0.76 -3.27 13.51
C MET A 78 -1.49 -3.21 12.15
N LEU A 79 -1.74 -1.99 11.64
CA LEU A 79 -2.41 -1.78 10.37
C LEU A 79 -1.65 -2.44 9.22
N ALA A 80 -0.33 -2.26 9.12
CA ALA A 80 0.47 -2.85 8.05
C ALA A 80 0.59 -4.38 8.16
N SER A 81 0.68 -4.93 9.37
CA SER A 81 0.97 -6.37 9.58
C SER A 81 -0.27 -7.26 9.55
N ARG A 82 -1.43 -6.77 10.01
CA ARG A 82 -2.67 -7.56 10.10
C ARG A 82 -3.52 -7.31 8.86
N ARG A 83 -3.28 -8.07 7.80
CA ARG A 83 -3.94 -7.92 6.50
C ARG A 83 -4.67 -9.19 6.12
N GLU A 84 -5.88 -9.04 5.60
CA GLU A 84 -6.60 -10.16 5.04
C GLU A 84 -6.00 -10.51 3.67
N PRO A 85 -5.86 -11.79 3.28
CA PRO A 85 -5.35 -12.15 1.96
C PRO A 85 -6.08 -11.40 0.82
N VAL A 86 -7.41 -11.47 0.84
CA VAL A 86 -8.28 -10.77 -0.11
C VAL A 86 -9.59 -10.41 0.56
N ASN A 87 -10.05 -9.20 0.29
CA ASN A 87 -11.35 -8.72 0.74
C ASN A 87 -11.92 -7.82 -0.37
N ILE A 88 -13.00 -8.29 -1.00
CA ILE A 88 -13.68 -7.54 -2.06
C ILE A 88 -15.13 -7.37 -1.62
N GLN A 89 -15.54 -6.14 -1.34
CA GLN A 89 -16.89 -5.84 -0.84
C GLN A 89 -17.26 -6.65 0.42
N MET A 90 -16.29 -6.90 1.31
CA MET A 90 -16.45 -7.75 2.51
C MET A 90 -16.60 -9.26 2.23
N ASN A 91 -16.32 -9.70 1.00
CA ASN A 91 -16.23 -11.11 0.65
C ASN A 91 -14.76 -11.58 0.78
N ARG A 92 -14.54 -12.53 1.69
CA ARG A 92 -13.23 -13.09 2.03
C ARG A 92 -12.95 -14.32 1.18
N GLY A 93 -11.91 -14.26 0.36
CA GLY A 93 -11.48 -15.32 -0.55
C GLY A 93 -10.30 -16.15 -0.03
N PHE A 94 -10.36 -16.55 1.24
CA PHE A 94 -9.27 -17.25 1.93
C PHE A 94 -9.77 -18.07 3.11
N ASP A 95 -8.90 -18.93 3.65
CA ASP A 95 -9.18 -19.72 4.85
C ASP A 95 -8.92 -18.91 6.13
N GLN A 96 -10.00 -18.53 6.83
CA GLN A 96 -9.92 -17.69 8.03
C GLN A 96 -9.36 -18.43 9.24
N ASP A 97 -9.61 -19.73 9.35
CA ASP A 97 -9.12 -20.55 10.47
C ASP A 97 -7.62 -20.74 10.34
N GLN A 98 -7.12 -21.00 9.13
CA GLN A 98 -5.69 -21.06 8.87
C GLN A 98 -5.00 -19.71 9.08
N LEU A 99 -5.62 -18.60 8.69
CA LEU A 99 -5.09 -17.26 9.00
C LEU A 99 -4.94 -17.05 10.51
N GLY A 100 -5.99 -17.38 11.27
CA GLY A 100 -6.00 -17.31 12.73
C GLY A 100 -4.92 -18.19 13.37
N TYR A 101 -4.78 -19.42 12.89
CA TYR A 101 -3.76 -20.36 13.39
C TYR A 101 -2.34 -19.87 13.09
N ALA A 102 -2.08 -19.45 11.84
CA ALA A 102 -0.74 -19.07 11.39
C ALA A 102 -0.25 -17.73 11.97
N PHE A 103 -1.12 -16.72 12.01
CA PHE A 103 -0.72 -15.34 12.33
C PHE A 103 -1.42 -14.73 13.55
N GLN A 104 -2.27 -15.49 14.24
CA GLN A 104 -2.91 -15.09 15.49
C GLN A 104 -3.83 -13.86 15.34
N TYR A 105 -4.43 -13.69 14.17
CA TYR A 105 -5.53 -12.76 13.92
C TYR A 105 -6.51 -13.33 12.88
N VAL A 106 -7.79 -12.95 13.00
CA VAL A 106 -8.88 -13.42 12.12
C VAL A 106 -9.60 -12.27 11.39
N GLU A 107 -9.14 -11.04 11.62
CA GLU A 107 -9.66 -9.83 10.99
C GLU A 107 -8.54 -8.83 10.72
N SER A 108 -8.74 -7.98 9.71
CA SER A 108 -7.74 -6.95 9.39
C SER A 108 -7.53 -5.98 10.56
N GLY A 109 -6.29 -5.50 10.70
CA GLY A 109 -5.92 -4.48 11.67
C GLY A 109 -6.71 -3.19 11.48
N TYR A 110 -7.21 -2.93 10.27
CA TYR A 110 -8.09 -1.80 9.96
C TYR A 110 -9.43 -1.91 10.69
N ILE A 111 -10.07 -3.09 10.67
CA ILE A 111 -11.32 -3.33 11.40
C ILE A 111 -11.09 -3.19 12.91
N THR A 112 -10.02 -3.83 13.42
CA THR A 112 -9.67 -3.76 14.84
C THR A 112 -9.40 -2.32 15.29
N ALA A 113 -8.60 -1.57 14.54
CA ALA A 113 -8.29 -0.17 14.83
C ALA A 113 -9.56 0.68 14.88
N THR A 114 -10.41 0.56 13.86
CA THR A 114 -11.66 1.32 13.77
C THR A 114 -12.58 1.01 14.94
N ARG A 115 -12.75 -0.26 15.31
CA ARG A 115 -13.58 -0.62 16.48
C ARG A 115 -13.02 -0.08 17.78
N ASN A 116 -11.71 -0.13 17.97
CA ASN A 116 -11.06 0.43 19.16
C ASN A 116 -11.33 1.93 19.27
N ILE A 117 -11.16 2.67 18.16
CA ILE A 117 -11.46 4.10 18.07
C ILE A 117 -12.93 4.38 18.42
N LEU A 118 -13.88 3.59 17.88
CA LEU A 118 -15.31 3.75 18.16
C LEU A 118 -15.70 3.37 19.60
N SER A 119 -14.95 2.46 20.23
CA SER A 119 -15.23 1.95 21.58
C SER A 119 -14.68 2.83 22.70
N ASP A 120 -13.66 3.65 22.41
CA ASP A 120 -13.07 4.59 23.37
C ASP A 120 -13.97 5.82 23.57
N LYS A 121 -15.05 5.62 24.35
CA LYS A 121 -15.97 6.68 24.79
C LYS A 121 -15.32 7.69 25.76
N THR A 122 -14.11 7.42 26.26
CA THR A 122 -13.38 8.28 27.21
C THR A 122 -12.56 9.38 26.52
N TYR A 123 -12.19 9.20 25.26
CA TYR A 123 -11.55 10.27 24.47
C TYR A 123 -12.53 11.39 24.05
N TYR A 124 -13.84 11.11 24.10
CA TYR A 124 -14.91 12.03 23.64
C TYR A 124 -15.13 13.26 24.52
N TYR A 125 -14.77 13.22 25.81
CA TYR A 125 -15.15 14.28 26.76
C TYR A 125 -13.99 15.07 27.36
N GLU A 126 -12.75 14.55 27.37
CA GLU A 126 -11.65 15.18 28.12
C GLU A 126 -10.64 15.97 27.27
N ASN A 127 -10.62 15.79 25.94
CA ASN A 127 -9.60 16.42 25.06
C ASN A 127 -10.12 17.39 23.99
N GLY A 128 -11.40 17.77 24.01
CA GLY A 128 -11.91 18.78 23.07
C GLY A 128 -11.88 18.37 21.60
N CYS A 129 -11.71 17.08 21.28
CA CYS A 129 -11.98 16.54 19.94
C CYS A 129 -13.49 16.52 19.71
N GLN A 130 -14.07 17.68 19.42
CA GLN A 130 -15.51 17.85 19.20
C GLN A 130 -16.02 17.14 17.94
N ASN A 131 -15.13 16.66 17.06
CA ASN A 131 -15.49 15.91 15.85
C ASN A 131 -14.57 14.68 15.69
N ASN A 132 -15.15 13.53 15.34
CA ASN A 132 -14.49 12.22 15.14
C ASN A 132 -13.27 12.26 14.17
N GLN A 133 -13.10 13.33 13.40
CA GLN A 133 -12.16 13.47 12.28
C GLN A 133 -10.69 13.19 12.64
N HIS A 134 -10.20 13.62 13.80
CA HIS A 134 -8.79 13.42 14.19
C HIS A 134 -8.43 11.96 14.50
N CYS A 135 -9.40 11.12 14.90
CA CYS A 135 -9.12 9.72 15.20
C CYS A 135 -9.15 8.85 13.93
N LEU A 136 -9.96 9.23 12.93
CA LEU A 136 -10.09 8.50 11.66
C LEU A 136 -8.84 8.62 10.79
N GLN A 137 -8.21 9.78 10.81
CA GLN A 137 -6.93 10.00 10.16
C GLN A 137 -5.84 9.02 10.62
N LYS A 138 -5.91 8.52 11.86
CA LYS A 138 -4.91 7.58 12.38
C LYS A 138 -4.92 6.22 11.70
N THR A 139 -6.02 5.84 11.04
CA THR A 139 -6.11 4.57 10.30
C THR A 139 -5.52 4.65 8.89
N GLN A 140 -5.24 5.87 8.40
CA GLN A 140 -4.55 6.05 7.12
C GLN A 140 -3.05 5.81 7.31
N ILE A 141 -2.52 4.87 6.54
CA ILE A 141 -1.09 4.63 6.36
C ILE A 141 -0.81 4.51 4.86
N ALA A 142 0.45 4.70 4.47
CA ALA A 142 0.92 4.35 3.14
C ALA A 142 2.01 3.28 3.24
N VAL A 143 2.04 2.37 2.27
CA VAL A 143 3.15 1.41 2.13
C VAL A 143 3.81 1.64 0.79
N SER A 144 5.10 1.95 0.80
CA SER A 144 5.87 2.13 -0.43
C SER A 144 6.99 1.11 -0.52
N CYS A 145 7.30 0.66 -1.74
CA CYS A 145 8.50 -0.14 -2.02
C CYS A 145 8.94 0.04 -3.48
N ILE A 146 10.19 -0.32 -3.76
CA ILE A 146 10.63 -0.63 -5.13
C ILE A 146 10.33 -2.10 -5.36
N THR A 147 9.56 -2.41 -6.39
CA THR A 147 9.16 -3.78 -6.73
C THR A 147 9.57 -4.12 -8.16
N PRO A 148 9.95 -5.39 -8.44
CA PRO A 148 9.93 -5.89 -9.80
C PRO A 148 8.47 -5.94 -10.30
N LEU A 149 8.26 -5.40 -11.49
CA LEU A 149 7.04 -5.49 -12.29
C LEU A 149 7.34 -6.38 -13.50
N SER A 150 6.66 -7.52 -13.60
CA SER A 150 6.95 -8.59 -14.56
C SER A 150 5.72 -9.02 -15.36
N VAL A 151 5.86 -9.07 -16.68
CA VAL A 151 4.90 -9.70 -17.61
C VAL A 151 5.66 -10.44 -18.69
N GLY A 152 5.41 -11.75 -18.81
CA GLY A 152 6.13 -12.61 -19.72
C GLY A 152 7.63 -12.61 -19.38
N GLU A 153 8.46 -12.22 -20.34
CA GLU A 153 9.92 -12.17 -20.18
C GLU A 153 10.43 -10.77 -19.77
N ILE A 154 9.55 -9.76 -19.75
CA ILE A 154 9.94 -8.38 -19.44
C ILE A 154 9.79 -8.15 -17.95
N THR A 155 10.87 -7.68 -17.31
CA THR A 155 10.85 -7.22 -15.92
C THR A 155 11.44 -5.81 -15.81
N LYS A 156 10.77 -4.95 -15.03
CA LYS A 156 11.19 -3.57 -14.73
C LYS A 156 11.14 -3.31 -13.24
N ASP A 157 12.07 -2.51 -12.73
CA ASP A 157 12.04 -2.08 -11.34
C ASP A 157 11.23 -0.79 -11.23
N VAL A 158 10.22 -0.76 -10.35
CA VAL A 158 9.28 0.35 -10.24
C VAL A 158 9.06 0.72 -8.77
N ALA A 159 9.09 2.01 -8.43
CA ALA A 159 8.64 2.44 -7.11
C ALA A 159 7.12 2.62 -7.10
N VAL A 160 6.49 2.05 -6.08
CA VAL A 160 5.04 2.14 -5.87
C VAL A 160 4.80 2.63 -4.45
N VAL A 161 3.81 3.49 -4.27
CA VAL A 161 3.25 3.84 -2.96
C VAL A 161 1.77 3.46 -2.97
N SER A 162 1.41 2.54 -2.09
CA SER A 162 0.04 2.05 -1.94
C SER A 162 -0.64 2.84 -0.83
N LEU A 163 -1.74 3.48 -1.20
CA LEU A 163 -2.53 4.36 -0.34
C LEU A 163 -3.88 3.72 -0.08
N ILE A 164 -4.31 3.70 1.18
CA ILE A 164 -5.64 3.22 1.52
C ILE A 164 -6.69 4.10 0.81
N GLY A 165 -7.49 3.46 -0.04
CA GLY A 165 -8.69 4.03 -0.61
C GLY A 165 -9.84 3.79 0.34
N ILE A 166 -10.42 4.86 0.89
CA ILE A 166 -11.64 4.78 1.70
C ILE A 166 -12.74 4.21 0.82
N ALA A 167 -13.42 3.18 1.31
CA ALA A 167 -14.30 2.36 0.51
C ALA A 167 -15.77 2.48 0.98
N PHE A 168 -16.66 2.70 0.02
CA PHE A 168 -18.10 2.78 0.23
C PHE A 168 -18.86 1.72 -0.57
N ASP A 169 -18.16 0.69 -1.05
CA ASP A 169 -18.71 -0.31 -1.97
C ASP A 169 -19.62 -1.35 -1.27
N SER A 170 -19.59 -1.39 0.06
CA SER A 170 -20.43 -2.27 0.89
C SER A 170 -20.93 -1.55 2.14
N LYS A 171 -22.22 -1.70 2.46
CA LYS A 171 -22.81 -1.17 3.72
C LYS A 171 -22.17 -1.74 4.99
N LYS A 172 -21.43 -2.85 4.87
CA LYS A 172 -20.72 -3.51 5.98
C LYS A 172 -19.31 -2.96 6.18
N GLN A 173 -18.79 -2.14 5.26
CA GLN A 173 -17.48 -1.53 5.45
C GLN A 173 -17.52 -0.56 6.61
N VAL A 174 -16.43 -0.55 7.36
CA VAL A 174 -16.30 0.33 8.52
C VAL A 174 -16.29 1.80 8.10
N ASP A 175 -15.83 2.11 6.89
CA ASP A 175 -15.84 3.46 6.32
C ASP A 175 -17.24 4.05 6.20
N GLN A 176 -18.27 3.23 5.92
CA GLN A 176 -19.66 3.67 5.96
C GLN A 176 -20.09 4.13 7.34
N ILE A 177 -19.50 3.58 8.40
CA ILE A 177 -19.75 3.95 9.79
C ILE A 177 -18.93 5.18 10.17
N LEU A 178 -17.71 5.30 9.64
CA LEU A 178 -16.77 6.35 10.03
C LEU A 178 -17.06 7.69 9.35
N TYR A 179 -17.47 7.66 8.09
CA TYR A 179 -17.61 8.85 7.26
C TYR A 179 -19.08 9.22 7.02
N ARG A 180 -20.02 8.62 7.75
CA ARG A 180 -21.43 9.03 7.69
C ARG A 180 -21.98 9.39 9.05
N ASP A 181 -22.87 10.38 9.06
CA ASP A 181 -23.60 10.77 10.26
C ASP A 181 -24.74 9.78 10.58
N GLU A 182 -25.45 10.02 11.69
CA GLU A 182 -26.58 9.18 12.13
C GLU A 182 -27.76 9.15 11.14
N TYR A 183 -27.82 10.10 10.20
CA TYR A 183 -28.83 10.20 9.16
C TYR A 183 -28.35 9.55 7.84
N GLY A 184 -27.10 9.09 7.79
CA GLY A 184 -26.48 8.49 6.62
C GLY A 184 -25.87 9.50 5.64
N ASN A 185 -25.78 10.80 5.98
CA ASN A 185 -25.12 11.78 5.14
C ASN A 185 -23.60 11.62 5.24
N LEU A 186 -22.90 11.81 4.13
CA LEU A 186 -21.44 11.76 4.07
C LEU A 186 -20.82 12.98 4.76
N ASP A 187 -19.88 12.77 5.69
CA ASP A 187 -18.99 13.81 6.18
C ASP A 187 -17.88 14.04 5.15
N GLU A 188 -18.18 14.90 4.17
CA GLU A 188 -17.28 15.27 3.09
C GLU A 188 -15.95 15.87 3.61
N ASN A 189 -15.99 16.60 4.72
CA ASN A 189 -14.80 17.21 5.31
C ASN A 189 -13.87 16.14 5.90
N ALA A 190 -14.42 15.16 6.62
CA ALA A 190 -13.65 14.03 7.12
C ALA A 190 -13.00 13.25 5.98
N LEU A 191 -13.77 12.97 4.93
CA LEU A 191 -13.29 12.25 3.75
C LEU A 191 -12.14 13.01 3.07
N MET A 192 -12.34 14.30 2.79
CA MET A 192 -11.32 15.17 2.20
C MET A 192 -10.03 15.18 3.04
N ASN A 193 -10.15 15.38 4.36
CA ASN A 193 -9.00 15.43 5.27
C ASN A 193 -8.21 14.11 5.30
N ALA A 194 -8.90 12.96 5.20
CA ALA A 194 -8.25 11.67 5.14
C ALA A 194 -7.55 11.44 3.78
N MET A 195 -8.16 11.89 2.67
CA MET A 195 -7.55 11.81 1.34
C MET A 195 -6.31 12.72 1.23
N ILE A 196 -6.38 13.96 1.75
CA ILE A 196 -5.24 14.88 1.83
C ILE A 196 -4.07 14.20 2.56
N GLN A 197 -4.34 13.58 3.71
CA GLN A 197 -3.31 12.87 4.46
C GLN A 197 -2.70 11.70 3.66
N SER A 198 -3.52 10.89 2.99
CA SER A 198 -3.02 9.78 2.17
C SER A 198 -2.10 10.27 1.05
N TYR A 199 -2.48 11.33 0.33
CA TYR A 199 -1.61 11.92 -0.69
C TYR A 199 -0.38 12.62 -0.09
N TYR A 200 -0.47 13.19 1.10
CA TYR A 200 0.68 13.74 1.81
C TYR A 200 1.71 12.66 2.15
N PHE A 201 1.28 11.46 2.55
CA PHE A 201 2.18 10.31 2.69
C PHE A 201 2.81 9.90 1.37
N ALA A 202 2.07 9.98 0.25
CA ALA A 202 2.62 9.68 -1.07
C ALA A 202 3.78 10.62 -1.44
N PHE A 203 3.64 11.93 -1.19
CA PHE A 203 4.73 12.88 -1.38
C PHE A 203 5.92 12.63 -0.44
N ASN A 204 5.64 12.26 0.82
CA ASN A 204 6.69 11.89 1.76
C ASN A 204 7.43 10.60 1.35
N ALA A 205 6.77 9.66 0.65
CA ALA A 205 7.43 8.50 0.08
C ALA A 205 8.46 8.90 -0.99
N VAL A 206 8.10 9.84 -1.88
CA VAL A 206 9.04 10.40 -2.87
C VAL A 206 10.23 11.06 -2.16
N LEU A 207 9.96 11.90 -1.16
CA LEU A 207 11.00 12.56 -0.38
C LEU A 207 11.94 11.57 0.31
N TRP A 208 11.38 10.48 0.85
CA TRP A 208 12.17 9.43 1.47
C TRP A 208 13.13 8.79 0.46
N TYR A 209 12.66 8.41 -0.73
CA TYR A 209 13.54 7.87 -1.77
C TYR A 209 14.65 8.85 -2.19
N VAL A 210 14.31 10.12 -2.40
CA VAL A 210 15.30 11.16 -2.76
C VAL A 210 16.39 11.26 -1.71
N LYS A 211 16.03 11.20 -0.42
CA LYS A 211 16.98 11.28 0.70
C LYS A 211 17.76 9.99 0.93
N ASN A 212 17.24 8.85 0.50
CA ASN A 212 17.81 7.52 0.75
C ASN A 212 18.37 6.89 -0.54
N GLY A 213 19.22 7.62 -1.23
CA GLY A 213 20.04 7.07 -2.32
C GLY A 213 19.33 6.90 -3.67
N GLN A 214 18.14 7.47 -3.85
CA GLN A 214 17.41 7.46 -5.13
C GLN A 214 17.08 8.90 -5.59
N PRO A 215 18.09 9.76 -5.84
CA PRO A 215 17.89 11.20 -6.06
C PRO A 215 17.16 11.55 -7.38
N SER A 216 16.98 10.59 -8.30
CA SER A 216 16.21 10.76 -9.53
C SER A 216 14.71 10.64 -9.32
N ARG A 217 14.25 9.88 -8.31
CA ARG A 217 12.83 9.60 -8.04
C ARG A 217 12.15 10.84 -7.47
N ARG A 218 11.70 11.74 -8.35
CA ARG A 218 11.17 13.07 -7.98
C ARG A 218 9.75 13.32 -8.44
N VAL A 219 9.15 12.41 -9.19
CA VAL A 219 7.81 12.61 -9.74
C VAL A 219 6.84 11.58 -9.19
N LEU A 220 5.79 12.05 -8.52
CA LEU A 220 4.67 11.21 -8.09
C LEU A 220 3.66 11.06 -9.23
N CYS A 221 3.40 9.83 -9.66
CA CYS A 221 2.36 9.50 -10.63
C CYS A 221 1.08 9.13 -9.88
N VAL A 222 0.13 10.04 -9.85
CA VAL A 222 -1.05 10.00 -8.97
C VAL A 222 -2.21 9.28 -9.64
N SER A 223 -2.81 8.31 -8.95
CA SER A 223 -4.10 7.70 -9.29
C SER A 223 -5.20 8.16 -8.35
N ALA A 224 -6.45 8.07 -8.80
CA ALA A 224 -7.63 8.33 -7.98
C ALA A 224 -7.89 7.20 -6.96
N ILE A 225 -7.52 7.41 -5.69
CA ILE A 225 -7.82 6.48 -4.60
C ILE A 225 -9.27 6.63 -4.15
N GLY A 226 -9.90 5.54 -3.71
CA GLY A 226 -11.30 5.58 -3.25
C GLY A 226 -12.34 5.88 -4.33
N ASN A 227 -11.95 5.91 -5.62
CA ASN A 227 -12.88 6.15 -6.73
C ASN A 227 -13.43 4.82 -7.30
N THR A 228 -14.15 4.89 -8.43
CA THR A 228 -14.78 3.77 -9.12
C THR A 228 -15.60 2.91 -8.16
N ALA A 229 -15.20 1.68 -7.86
CA ALA A 229 -15.96 0.81 -6.97
C ALA A 229 -16.13 1.42 -5.57
N PHE A 230 -15.13 2.13 -5.06
CA PHE A 230 -15.06 2.59 -3.67
C PHE A 230 -15.75 3.92 -3.41
N ARG A 231 -16.13 4.68 -4.44
CA ARG A 231 -16.66 6.04 -4.24
C ARG A 231 -18.02 6.01 -3.54
N PRO A 232 -18.38 7.07 -2.78
CA PRO A 232 -19.74 7.24 -2.29
C PRO A 232 -20.73 7.28 -3.46
N HIS A 233 -21.84 6.56 -3.34
CA HIS A 233 -22.85 6.42 -4.40
C HIS A 233 -23.50 7.74 -4.85
N GLU A 234 -23.37 8.79 -4.05
CA GLU A 234 -23.84 10.15 -4.32
C GLU A 234 -23.07 10.85 -5.45
N TYR A 235 -21.86 10.38 -5.78
CA TYR A 235 -21.03 10.97 -6.83
C TYR A 235 -20.80 10.00 -7.99
N SER A 236 -20.81 10.53 -9.20
CA SER A 236 -20.21 9.86 -10.35
C SER A 236 -18.68 9.83 -10.24
N THR A 237 -18.02 8.97 -11.04
CA THR A 237 -16.55 8.90 -11.08
C THR A 237 -15.89 10.25 -11.38
N PRO A 238 -16.36 11.04 -12.38
CA PRO A 238 -15.80 12.37 -12.64
C PRO A 238 -16.05 13.37 -11.52
N GLU A 239 -17.25 13.37 -10.93
CA GLU A 239 -17.57 14.26 -9.80
C GLU A 239 -16.70 13.95 -8.59
N PHE A 240 -16.51 12.67 -8.25
CA PHE A 240 -15.64 12.28 -7.15
C PHE A 240 -14.18 12.69 -7.40
N THR A 241 -13.70 12.53 -8.64
CA THR A 241 -12.37 13.00 -9.02
C THR A 241 -12.23 14.52 -8.84
N ASN A 242 -13.17 15.29 -9.36
CA ASN A 242 -13.11 16.75 -9.38
C ASN A 242 -13.35 17.36 -8.00
N ASN A 243 -14.19 16.75 -7.17
CA ASN A 243 -14.58 17.30 -5.87
C ASN A 243 -13.66 16.83 -4.75
N PHE A 244 -13.06 15.64 -4.85
CA PHE A 244 -12.26 15.04 -3.78
C PHE A 244 -10.84 14.72 -4.20
N VAL A 245 -10.64 13.91 -5.25
CA VAL A 245 -9.31 13.39 -5.61
C VAL A 245 -8.35 14.53 -5.98
N THR A 246 -8.69 15.33 -6.99
CA THR A 246 -7.82 16.40 -7.48
C THR A 246 -7.55 17.45 -6.40
N PRO A 247 -8.57 17.99 -5.69
CA PRO A 247 -8.34 18.94 -4.61
C PRO A 247 -7.52 18.35 -3.46
N ALA A 248 -7.71 17.08 -3.10
CA ALA A 248 -6.91 16.44 -2.05
C ALA A 248 -5.43 16.33 -2.43
N VAL A 249 -5.12 16.03 -3.70
CA VAL A 249 -3.75 15.96 -4.23
C VAL A 249 -3.10 17.34 -4.20
N GLU A 250 -3.82 18.37 -4.68
CA GLU A 250 -3.35 19.76 -4.71
C GLU A 250 -3.06 20.28 -3.30
N HIS A 251 -4.01 20.12 -2.37
CA HIS A 251 -3.81 20.51 -0.97
C HIS A 251 -2.68 19.74 -0.29
N ALA A 252 -2.57 18.43 -0.51
CA ALA A 252 -1.48 17.65 0.03
C ALA A 252 -0.11 18.11 -0.49
N TYR A 253 -0.04 18.49 -1.77
CA TYR A 253 1.16 19.05 -2.37
C TYR A 253 1.50 20.42 -1.81
N ASP A 254 0.52 21.31 -1.62
CA ASP A 254 0.73 22.63 -1.02
C ASP A 254 1.26 22.53 0.41
N ILE A 255 0.66 21.65 1.24
CA ILE A 255 1.14 21.36 2.59
C ILE A 255 2.58 20.83 2.51
N PHE A 256 2.84 19.84 1.67
CA PHE A 256 4.16 19.27 1.48
C PHE A 256 5.21 20.33 1.10
N MET A 257 4.92 21.19 0.14
CA MET A 257 5.85 22.22 -0.33
C MET A 257 6.05 23.35 0.69
N SER A 258 5.06 23.62 1.54
CA SER A 258 5.18 24.59 2.63
C SER A 258 6.22 24.16 3.68
N ILE A 259 6.27 22.85 3.95
CA ILE A 259 7.16 22.21 4.93
C ILE A 259 8.53 21.87 4.31
N HIS A 260 8.52 21.28 3.11
CA HIS A 260 9.69 20.74 2.43
C HIS A 260 10.10 21.60 1.22
N LYS A 261 10.65 22.78 1.53
CA LYS A 261 11.13 23.73 0.52
C LYS A 261 12.32 23.17 -0.26
N ASN A 262 12.43 23.56 -1.53
CA ASN A 262 13.56 23.25 -2.43
C ASN A 262 13.79 21.74 -2.68
N THR A 263 12.73 20.93 -2.64
CA THR A 263 12.83 19.48 -2.92
C THR A 263 12.85 19.13 -4.41
N ASN A 264 12.42 20.03 -5.31
CA ASN A 264 12.21 19.75 -6.74
C ASN A 264 11.36 18.48 -6.99
N ILE A 265 10.45 18.17 -6.06
CA ILE A 265 9.48 17.08 -6.23
C ILE A 265 8.28 17.65 -7.00
N ALA A 266 7.79 16.87 -7.95
CA ALA A 266 6.62 17.20 -8.76
C ALA A 266 5.62 16.05 -8.72
N TYR A 267 4.43 16.27 -9.28
CA TYR A 267 3.46 15.20 -9.52
C TYR A 267 2.84 15.32 -10.91
N ILE A 268 2.33 14.19 -11.38
CA ILE A 268 1.47 14.11 -12.56
C ILE A 268 0.23 13.30 -12.18
N ILE A 269 -0.94 13.78 -12.58
CA ILE A 269 -2.18 13.00 -12.46
C ILE A 269 -2.23 12.05 -13.65
N MET A 270 -2.34 10.76 -13.38
CA MET A 270 -2.44 9.75 -14.43
C MET A 270 -3.78 9.85 -15.13
N ASP A 271 -3.76 9.82 -16.46
CA ASP A 271 -4.96 9.87 -17.27
C ASP A 271 -5.76 8.56 -17.22
N GLU A 272 -6.99 8.61 -17.73
CA GLU A 272 -7.87 7.46 -17.83
C GLU A 272 -7.37 6.38 -18.81
N ALA A 273 -6.31 6.62 -19.59
CA ALA A 273 -5.70 5.64 -20.49
C ALA A 273 -4.54 4.87 -19.82
N PHE A 274 -4.06 5.31 -18.65
CA PHE A 274 -3.01 4.62 -17.92
C PHE A 274 -3.47 3.23 -17.44
N ARG A 275 -2.72 2.19 -17.82
CA ARG A 275 -3.01 0.79 -17.49
C ARG A 275 -1.77 0.12 -16.95
N VAL A 276 -1.81 -0.34 -15.71
CA VAL A 276 -0.78 -1.25 -15.17
C VAL A 276 -1.03 -2.64 -15.75
N PRO A 277 0.01 -3.37 -16.18
CA PRO A 277 1.42 -2.98 -16.23
C PRO A 277 1.83 -2.32 -17.57
N ASN A 278 0.97 -2.35 -18.58
CA ASN A 278 1.31 -2.01 -19.97
C ASN A 278 1.85 -0.58 -20.17
N SER A 279 1.28 0.42 -19.50
CA SER A 279 1.74 1.81 -19.57
C SER A 279 3.12 2.05 -18.96
N ILE A 280 3.60 1.11 -18.14
CA ILE A 280 4.90 1.16 -17.47
C ILE A 280 5.92 0.34 -18.25
N LEU A 281 5.59 -0.90 -18.65
CA LEU A 281 6.55 -1.82 -19.27
C LEU A 281 7.11 -1.32 -20.60
N ASN A 282 6.38 -0.45 -21.30
CA ASN A 282 6.82 0.18 -22.55
C ASN A 282 7.86 1.29 -22.33
N ARG A 283 8.17 1.67 -21.09
CA ARG A 283 9.11 2.75 -20.76
C ARG A 283 10.52 2.20 -20.48
N PRO A 284 11.58 2.96 -20.84
CA PRO A 284 12.95 2.61 -20.45
C PRO A 284 13.14 2.70 -18.92
N GLN A 285 14.03 1.88 -18.35
CA GLN A 285 14.27 1.85 -16.90
C GLN A 285 14.70 3.22 -16.37
N LEU A 286 15.56 3.93 -17.11
CA LEU A 286 16.04 5.28 -16.74
C LEU A 286 14.91 6.31 -16.60
N GLU A 287 13.80 6.12 -17.33
CA GLU A 287 12.62 6.94 -17.16
C GLU A 287 11.83 6.51 -15.92
N LEU A 288 11.65 5.21 -15.70
CA LEU A 288 10.94 4.66 -14.53
C LEU A 288 11.61 5.03 -13.20
N ASP A 289 12.93 5.17 -13.18
CA ASP A 289 13.72 5.59 -12.02
C ASP A 289 13.46 7.05 -11.58
N GLN A 290 12.63 7.80 -12.33
CA GLN A 290 12.18 9.14 -11.96
C GLN A 290 10.84 9.15 -11.23
N TYR A 291 10.09 8.05 -11.31
CA TYR A 291 8.69 7.97 -10.91
C TYR A 291 8.47 7.15 -9.64
N VAL A 292 7.49 7.57 -8.86
CA VAL A 292 6.82 6.75 -7.84
C VAL A 292 5.35 6.70 -8.20
N TYR A 293 4.79 5.51 -8.40
CA TYR A 293 3.40 5.34 -8.83
C TYR A 293 2.48 5.10 -7.64
N VAL A 294 1.33 5.78 -7.63
CA VAL A 294 0.30 5.52 -6.63
C VAL A 294 -0.47 4.26 -7.00
N ASN A 295 -0.63 3.37 -6.03
CA ASN A 295 -1.56 2.25 -6.05
C ASN A 295 -2.73 2.55 -5.10
N ALA A 296 -3.96 2.35 -5.58
CA ALA A 296 -5.18 2.52 -4.78
C ALA A 296 -5.49 1.21 -4.06
N TRP A 297 -5.26 1.16 -2.75
CA TRP A 297 -5.25 -0.07 -1.96
C TRP A 297 -6.49 -0.20 -1.07
N ASP A 298 -7.05 -1.40 -0.99
CA ASP A 298 -8.12 -1.73 -0.04
C ASP A 298 -7.61 -1.72 1.42
N ALA A 299 -8.38 -1.11 2.31
CA ALA A 299 -8.00 -0.93 3.71
C ALA A 299 -7.85 -2.25 4.49
N HIS A 300 -8.45 -3.35 4.03
CA HIS A 300 -8.45 -4.64 4.70
C HIS A 300 -7.40 -5.60 4.16
N SER A 301 -7.21 -5.61 2.84
CA SER A 301 -6.51 -6.71 2.18
C SER A 301 -5.00 -6.50 2.07
N MET A 302 -4.29 -7.56 1.68
CA MET A 302 -2.90 -7.50 1.25
C MET A 302 -2.76 -6.60 0.02
N LEU A 303 -1.62 -5.94 -0.12
CA LEU A 303 -1.28 -5.15 -1.29
C LEU A 303 -1.44 -5.97 -2.58
N GLY A 304 -2.19 -5.44 -3.54
CA GLY A 304 -2.56 -6.16 -4.76
C GLY A 304 -3.93 -6.85 -4.73
N ASN A 305 -4.78 -6.52 -3.74
CA ASN A 305 -6.06 -7.12 -3.34
C ASN A 305 -6.29 -8.57 -3.80
N GLY A 306 -5.35 -9.45 -3.48
CA GLY A 306 -5.48 -10.86 -3.77
C GLY A 306 -5.83 -11.19 -5.22
N ASN A 307 -5.37 -10.42 -6.21
CA ASN A 307 -5.24 -10.90 -7.58
C ASN A 307 -6.50 -11.53 -8.21
N ALA A 308 -7.69 -11.06 -7.83
CA ALA A 308 -9.00 -11.62 -8.19
C ALA A 308 -9.35 -11.63 -9.70
N ASN A 309 -8.37 -11.31 -10.55
CA ASN A 309 -8.52 -11.02 -11.95
C ASN A 309 -9.57 -9.94 -12.24
N ASP A 310 -9.81 -9.05 -11.26
CA ASP A 310 -10.63 -7.86 -11.45
C ASP A 310 -9.86 -6.77 -12.21
N GLU A 311 -10.58 -5.77 -12.69
CA GLU A 311 -10.01 -4.63 -13.41
C GLU A 311 -9.58 -3.48 -12.48
N SER A 312 -9.39 -3.76 -11.18
CA SER A 312 -8.94 -2.74 -10.23
C SER A 312 -7.45 -2.43 -10.40
N LEU A 313 -7.05 -1.20 -10.09
CA LEU A 313 -5.64 -0.79 -10.12
C LEU A 313 -4.79 -1.65 -9.16
N ASP A 314 -5.28 -1.91 -7.95
CA ASP A 314 -4.63 -2.79 -6.98
C ASP A 314 -4.44 -4.19 -7.56
N GLY A 315 -5.50 -4.78 -8.11
CA GLY A 315 -5.45 -6.09 -8.73
C GLY A 315 -4.42 -6.18 -9.87
N TYR A 316 -4.31 -5.15 -10.70
CA TYR A 316 -3.26 -5.10 -11.73
C TYR A 316 -1.86 -5.06 -11.14
N TRP A 317 -1.62 -4.24 -10.11
CA TRP A 317 -0.33 -4.22 -9.41
C TRP A 317 -0.03 -5.58 -8.77
N GLY A 318 -0.98 -6.19 -8.07
CA GLY A 318 -0.81 -7.50 -7.46
C GLY A 318 -0.40 -8.56 -8.47
N ARG A 319 -1.06 -8.59 -9.64
CA ARG A 319 -0.86 -9.66 -10.63
C ARG A 319 0.44 -9.53 -11.41
N SER A 320 1.04 -8.36 -11.36
CA SER A 320 2.23 -8.04 -12.15
C SER A 320 3.45 -7.71 -11.31
N SER A 321 3.35 -7.68 -9.98
CA SER A 321 4.47 -7.26 -9.11
C SER A 321 4.60 -8.08 -7.83
N ALA A 322 5.62 -7.78 -7.04
CA ALA A 322 5.90 -8.41 -5.75
C ALA A 322 5.46 -7.54 -4.54
N ILE A 323 4.54 -6.58 -4.72
CA ILE A 323 4.14 -5.67 -3.63
C ILE A 323 3.55 -6.40 -2.42
N SER A 324 2.85 -7.52 -2.60
CA SER A 324 2.31 -8.34 -1.49
C SER A 324 3.40 -8.94 -0.61
N LEU A 325 4.56 -9.25 -1.18
CA LEU A 325 5.74 -9.77 -0.47
C LEU A 325 6.52 -8.63 0.19
N LEU A 326 6.74 -7.54 -0.56
CA LEU A 326 7.64 -6.47 -0.15
C LEU A 326 7.02 -5.48 0.83
N GLY A 327 5.71 -5.23 0.73
CA GLY A 327 5.02 -4.27 1.58
C GLY A 327 4.35 -4.86 2.82
N TRP A 328 4.52 -6.15 3.10
CA TRP A 328 3.94 -6.79 4.28
C TRP A 328 5.00 -7.04 5.36
N PRO A 329 4.92 -6.39 6.55
CA PRO A 329 5.95 -6.52 7.59
C PRO A 329 6.21 -7.94 8.09
N MET A 330 5.21 -8.84 7.99
CA MET A 330 5.42 -10.23 8.40
C MET A 330 6.29 -11.00 7.40
N SER A 331 6.29 -10.63 6.12
CA SER A 331 7.18 -11.24 5.12
C SER A 331 8.45 -10.44 4.86
N ASN A 332 8.43 -9.13 5.12
CA ASN A 332 9.57 -8.25 4.91
C ASN A 332 10.02 -7.60 6.24
N PRO A 333 10.99 -8.21 6.96
CA PRO A 333 11.49 -7.67 8.23
C PRO A 333 12.31 -6.39 8.05
N TYR A 334 12.62 -6.00 6.81
CA TYR A 334 13.45 -4.85 6.47
C TYR A 334 12.65 -3.54 6.30
N ILE A 335 11.32 -3.60 6.45
CA ILE A 335 10.45 -2.42 6.34
C ILE A 335 10.82 -1.38 7.41
N SER A 336 11.07 -0.15 6.96
CA SER A 336 11.25 0.99 7.86
C SER A 336 9.92 1.71 8.13
N TYR A 337 9.72 2.18 9.36
CA TYR A 337 8.55 2.97 9.74
C TYR A 337 8.92 4.45 9.78
N VAL A 338 8.19 5.27 9.02
CA VAL A 338 8.49 6.69 8.80
C VAL A 338 7.33 7.54 9.31
N GLY A 339 7.54 8.20 10.44
CA GLY A 339 6.59 9.17 10.99
C GLY A 339 6.60 10.48 10.21
N CYS A 340 5.43 10.95 9.78
CA CYS A 340 5.23 12.23 9.12
C CYS A 340 4.48 13.19 10.06
N ASN A 341 4.94 14.43 10.13
CA ASN A 341 4.20 15.50 10.80
C ASN A 341 3.21 16.11 9.81
N LEU A 342 1.92 15.96 10.11
CA LEU A 342 0.86 16.80 9.57
C LEU A 342 0.68 17.93 10.57
N THR A 343 1.13 19.14 10.24
CA THR A 343 0.96 20.33 11.09
C THR A 343 -0.45 20.87 11.00
#